data_AF-A0A957TW67-F1
#
_entry.id   AF-A0A957TW67-F1
#
_cell.length_a   1.000
_cell.length_b   1.000
_cell.length_c   1.000
_cell.angle_alpha   90.00
_cell.angle_beta   90.00
_cell.angle_gamma   90.00
#
_symmetry.space_group_name_H-M   'P 1'
#
loop_
_entity.id
_entity.type
_entity.pdbx_description
1 polymer ?
#
loop_
_entity_poly.entity_id
_entity_poly.type
_entity_poly.pdbx_seq_one_letter_code
_entity_poly.pdbx_strand_id
1 'polypeptide(L)'
;MNNLIQKGGRWLVLLGVMAIFAACQPITPNGTIPNAPAPATVVPGNTDAGDTDIPAALNQRQVLAMQLGLDLDAVEIVDVKAVTWSDGCLGLGSPVELCLQAETPGYRITLAANGADYVYHTNEDGSQVRLASAPEPQLENVILEGTLNDESGCNTIQVSREQIAFGRCMTSLLRVPILDPARQADIAEFAETFAPFSATIELGTATEFVTGDLQFNGSGETEAMPAQQRMIAEWARLLWLEAQSGRFGASWGLALAWHREGGIAGFCD
;
A
#
# COMPACT_ATOMS: atom_id res chain seq x y z
N MET A 1 10.62 77.08 -14.42
CA MET A 1 9.93 78.07 -15.30
C MET A 1 9.17 77.24 -16.33
N ASN A 2 7.91 76.93 -16.03
CA ASN A 2 6.72 77.69 -16.47
C ASN A 2 6.49 77.63 -17.99
N ASN A 3 5.31 77.09 -18.31
CA ASN A 3 4.36 77.58 -19.31
C ASN A 3 4.67 77.29 -20.78
N LEU A 4 3.88 76.42 -21.42
CA LEU A 4 2.51 76.64 -21.97
C LEU A 4 2.56 77.25 -23.38
N ILE A 5 1.51 76.95 -24.17
CA ILE A 5 1.00 77.65 -25.38
C ILE A 5 1.69 77.21 -26.70
N GLN A 6 1.02 76.86 -27.81
CA GLN A 6 -0.39 76.83 -28.21
C GLN A 6 -0.53 76.13 -29.59
N LYS A 7 -1.79 75.73 -29.88
CA LYS A 7 -2.51 75.77 -31.18
C LYS A 7 -2.24 74.71 -32.26
N GLY A 8 -3.32 74.03 -32.62
CA GLY A 8 -3.49 73.35 -33.90
C GLY A 8 -4.72 72.44 -33.89
N GLY A 9 -5.92 73.00 -33.90
CA GLY A 9 -7.15 72.22 -33.98
C GLY A 9 -7.36 71.60 -35.37
N ARG A 10 -7.97 70.42 -35.42
CA ARG A 10 -8.90 70.00 -36.48
C ARG A 10 -9.58 68.66 -36.15
N TRP A 11 -10.91 68.73 -36.18
CA TRP A 11 -11.86 67.73 -36.69
C TRP A 11 -12.11 66.42 -35.92
N LEU A 12 -13.35 66.35 -35.38
CA LEU A 12 -14.36 65.33 -35.68
C LEU A 12 -13.85 63.91 -35.99
N VAL A 13 -14.18 62.93 -35.14
CA VAL A 13 -15.33 62.02 -35.31
C VAL A 13 -15.43 61.14 -34.06
N LEU A 14 -16.59 61.15 -33.43
CA LEU A 14 -17.01 60.20 -32.38
C LEU A 14 -17.17 58.81 -33.01
N LEU A 15 -16.38 57.84 -32.57
CA LEU A 15 -16.67 56.42 -32.74
C LEU A 15 -16.71 55.77 -31.35
N GLY A 16 -17.93 55.43 -30.94
CA GLY A 16 -18.22 54.80 -29.65
C GLY A 16 -17.60 53.42 -29.57
N VAL A 17 -16.81 53.19 -28.52
CA VAL A 17 -16.34 51.87 -28.11
C VAL A 17 -17.51 51.19 -27.41
N MET A 18 -18.16 50.27 -28.11
CA MET A 18 -19.22 49.41 -27.57
C MET A 18 -18.55 48.33 -26.70
N ALA A 19 -18.61 48.51 -25.38
CA ALA A 19 -18.15 47.52 -24.42
C ALA A 19 -19.10 46.32 -24.42
N ILE A 20 -18.62 45.16 -24.90
CA ILE A 20 -19.32 43.88 -24.81
C ILE A 20 -19.13 43.38 -23.37
N PHE A 21 -20.11 43.65 -22.51
CA PHE A 21 -20.23 42.95 -21.23
C PHE A 21 -20.71 41.53 -21.51
N ALA A 22 -19.80 40.56 -21.42
CA ALA A 22 -20.16 39.15 -21.31
C ALA A 22 -20.86 38.92 -19.97
N ALA A 23 -22.19 38.87 -19.98
CA ALA A 23 -22.97 38.48 -18.82
C ALA A 23 -22.76 36.98 -18.57
N CYS A 24 -22.03 36.66 -17.50
CA CYS A 24 -22.02 35.31 -16.95
C CYS A 24 -23.33 35.12 -16.18
N GLN A 25 -24.30 34.40 -16.76
CA GLN A 25 -25.50 34.02 -16.02
C GLN A 25 -25.21 32.81 -15.12
N PRO A 26 -25.73 32.78 -13.88
CA PRO A 26 -25.66 31.60 -13.04
C PRO A 26 -26.52 30.49 -13.65
N ILE A 27 -25.92 29.35 -13.93
CA ILE A 27 -26.62 28.14 -14.36
C ILE A 27 -27.46 27.68 -13.16
N THR A 28 -28.78 27.77 -13.27
CA THR A 28 -29.69 27.11 -12.34
C THR A 28 -29.84 25.66 -12.79
N PRO A 29 -29.47 24.65 -11.97
CA PRO A 29 -29.66 23.26 -12.34
C PRO A 29 -31.13 22.90 -12.12
N ASN A 30 -31.99 23.28 -13.06
CA ASN A 30 -33.36 22.78 -13.13
C ASN A 30 -33.41 21.62 -14.11
N GLY A 31 -32.72 20.54 -13.74
CA GLY A 31 -32.83 19.23 -14.36
C GLY A 31 -33.29 18.24 -13.31
N THR A 32 -34.55 17.83 -13.38
CA THR A 32 -35.01 16.62 -12.70
C THR A 32 -34.28 15.43 -13.32
N ILE A 33 -33.27 14.93 -12.61
CA ILE A 33 -32.62 13.66 -12.94
C ILE A 33 -33.72 12.59 -12.84
N PRO A 34 -33.99 11.78 -13.87
CA PRO A 34 -34.83 10.60 -13.71
C PRO A 34 -34.21 9.75 -12.60
N ASN A 35 -34.98 9.41 -11.57
CA ASN A 35 -34.53 8.58 -10.46
C ASN A 35 -33.65 7.45 -11.00
N ALA A 36 -32.36 7.48 -10.66
CA ALA A 36 -31.50 6.33 -10.83
C ALA A 36 -32.21 5.15 -10.16
N PRO A 37 -32.36 3.99 -10.81
CA PRO A 37 -32.84 2.81 -10.12
C PRO A 37 -31.97 2.63 -8.87
N ALA A 38 -32.61 2.43 -7.72
CA ALA A 38 -31.92 2.11 -6.48
C ALA A 38 -30.87 1.03 -6.76
N PRO A 39 -29.69 1.05 -6.09
CA PRO A 39 -28.74 -0.05 -6.19
C PRO A 39 -29.52 -1.34 -6.01
N ALA A 40 -29.46 -2.22 -7.01
CA ALA A 40 -30.04 -3.54 -6.88
C ALA A 40 -29.45 -4.13 -5.60
N THR A 41 -30.31 -4.46 -4.64
CA THR A 41 -29.93 -5.27 -3.50
C THR A 41 -29.49 -6.59 -4.11
N VAL A 42 -28.18 -6.78 -4.27
CA VAL A 42 -27.63 -8.09 -4.53
C VAL A 42 -27.94 -8.85 -3.25
N VAL A 43 -28.97 -9.70 -3.32
CA VAL A 43 -29.24 -10.68 -2.28
C VAL A 43 -27.95 -11.50 -2.19
N PRO A 44 -27.27 -11.58 -1.03
CA PRO A 44 -26.15 -12.49 -0.89
C PRO A 44 -26.67 -13.88 -1.26
N GLY A 45 -26.13 -14.43 -2.35
CA GLY A 45 -26.39 -15.81 -2.68
C GLY A 45 -25.98 -16.63 -1.46
N ASN A 46 -26.88 -17.47 -0.98
CA ASN A 46 -26.51 -18.53 -0.06
C ASN A 46 -25.57 -19.47 -0.82
N THR A 47 -24.29 -19.15 -0.88
CA THR A 47 -23.24 -20.11 -1.21
C THR A 47 -23.03 -20.93 0.05
N ASP A 48 -23.48 -22.19 -0.01
CA ASP A 48 -23.13 -23.21 0.96
C ASP A 48 -21.60 -23.24 1.15
N ALA A 49 -21.19 -23.64 2.35
CA ALA A 49 -19.79 -23.94 2.64
C ALA A 49 -19.23 -24.91 1.59
N GLY A 50 -18.18 -24.51 0.87
CA GLY A 50 -17.46 -25.40 -0.04
C GLY A 50 -17.33 -24.95 -1.50
N ASP A 51 -17.73 -23.75 -1.89
CA ASP A 51 -17.34 -23.21 -3.20
C ASP A 51 -15.89 -22.70 -3.15
N THR A 52 -14.95 -23.53 -3.57
CA THR A 52 -13.52 -23.20 -3.62
C THR A 52 -13.15 -22.33 -4.84
N ASP A 53 -14.07 -22.11 -5.78
CA ASP A 53 -13.83 -21.37 -7.03
C ASP A 53 -14.12 -19.85 -6.91
N ILE A 54 -14.21 -19.33 -5.68
CA ILE A 54 -14.34 -17.89 -5.42
C ILE A 54 -13.05 -17.17 -5.86
N PRO A 55 -13.13 -16.13 -6.74
CA PRO A 55 -11.94 -15.44 -7.24
C PRO A 55 -11.01 -14.91 -6.15
N ALA A 56 -11.57 -14.39 -5.05
CA ALA A 56 -10.77 -13.92 -3.91
C ALA A 56 -9.96 -15.06 -3.27
N ALA A 57 -10.54 -16.26 -3.13
CA ALA A 57 -9.84 -17.43 -2.60
C ALA A 57 -8.75 -17.94 -3.56
N LEU A 58 -9.05 -17.99 -4.86
CA LEU A 58 -8.08 -18.39 -5.89
C LEU A 58 -6.89 -17.43 -5.97
N ASN A 59 -7.14 -16.12 -5.95
CA ASN A 59 -6.10 -15.10 -5.93
C ASN A 59 -5.27 -15.17 -4.65
N GLN A 60 -5.92 -15.32 -3.49
CA GLN A 60 -5.20 -15.41 -2.22
C GLN A 60 -4.34 -16.68 -2.13
N ARG A 61 -4.80 -17.81 -2.69
CA ARG A 61 -3.98 -19.02 -2.83
C ARG A 61 -2.70 -18.74 -3.63
N GLN A 62 -2.81 -18.04 -4.76
CA GLN A 62 -1.65 -17.67 -5.58
C GLN A 62 -0.68 -16.76 -4.82
N VAL A 63 -1.20 -15.76 -4.11
CA VAL A 63 -0.38 -14.85 -3.28
C VAL A 63 0.36 -15.64 -2.20
N LEU A 64 -0.32 -16.51 -1.45
CA LEU A 64 0.33 -17.32 -0.41
C LEU A 64 1.40 -18.25 -0.99
N ALA A 65 1.15 -18.88 -2.14
CA ALA A 65 2.13 -19.72 -2.81
C ALA A 65 3.40 -18.93 -3.17
N MET A 66 3.22 -17.75 -3.79
CA MET A 66 4.35 -16.87 -4.12
C MET A 66 5.10 -16.39 -2.87
N GLN A 67 4.37 -16.00 -1.83
CA GLN A 67 4.93 -15.58 -0.55
C GLN A 67 5.78 -16.67 0.10
N LEU A 68 5.30 -17.92 0.13
CA LEU A 68 6.03 -19.05 0.71
C LEU A 68 7.11 -19.63 -0.21
N GLY A 69 7.20 -19.18 -1.46
CA GLY A 69 8.10 -19.77 -2.46
C GLY A 69 7.73 -21.21 -2.81
N LEU A 70 6.44 -21.52 -2.82
CA LEU A 70 5.90 -22.85 -3.11
C LEU A 70 5.23 -22.89 -4.49
N ASP A 71 5.17 -24.09 -5.07
CA ASP A 71 4.30 -24.34 -6.20
C ASP A 71 2.82 -24.24 -5.78
N LEU A 72 1.96 -23.84 -6.73
CA LEU A 72 0.55 -23.56 -6.43
C LEU A 72 -0.21 -24.79 -5.93
N ASP A 73 0.19 -25.99 -6.37
CA ASP A 73 -0.39 -27.27 -5.96
C ASP A 73 -0.01 -27.69 -4.53
N ALA A 74 1.04 -27.08 -3.96
CA ALA A 74 1.41 -27.25 -2.55
C ALA A 74 0.58 -26.37 -1.59
N VAL A 75 -0.28 -25.49 -2.11
CA VAL A 75 -1.21 -24.66 -1.32
C VAL A 75 -2.65 -25.08 -1.62
N GLU A 76 -3.34 -25.61 -0.63
CA GLU A 76 -4.72 -26.10 -0.76
C GLU A 76 -5.72 -25.06 -0.24
N ILE A 77 -6.88 -24.95 -0.89
CA ILE A 77 -8.03 -24.20 -0.34
C ILE A 77 -8.84 -25.20 0.50
N VAL A 78 -8.79 -25.05 1.82
CA VAL A 78 -9.45 -25.96 2.76
C VAL A 78 -10.92 -25.58 2.95
N ASP A 79 -11.20 -24.29 3.09
CA ASP A 79 -12.56 -23.79 3.34
C ASP A 79 -12.70 -22.35 2.83
N VAL A 80 -13.88 -22.03 2.29
CA VAL A 80 -14.28 -20.67 1.94
C VAL A 80 -15.70 -20.46 2.42
N LYS A 81 -15.88 -19.50 3.32
CA LYS A 81 -17.17 -19.20 3.93
C LYS A 81 -17.53 -17.73 3.73
N ALA A 82 -18.71 -17.47 3.19
CA ALA A 82 -19.27 -16.12 3.16
C ALA A 82 -19.54 -15.62 4.60
N VAL A 83 -19.09 -14.41 4.91
CA VAL A 83 -19.23 -13.77 6.21
C VAL A 83 -19.57 -12.29 6.01
N THR A 84 -20.42 -11.75 6.87
CA THR A 84 -20.59 -10.29 7.02
C THR A 84 -19.79 -9.84 8.23
N TRP A 85 -18.78 -8.99 8.00
CA TRP A 85 -17.92 -8.44 9.04
C TRP A 85 -18.56 -7.22 9.68
N SER A 86 -18.29 -6.98 10.96
CA SER A 86 -18.85 -5.86 11.73
C SER A 86 -18.36 -4.47 11.29
N ASP A 87 -17.25 -4.41 10.55
CA ASP A 87 -16.57 -3.19 10.17
C ASP A 87 -15.73 -3.37 8.89
N GLY A 88 -15.25 -2.25 8.34
CA GLY A 88 -14.36 -2.22 7.18
C GLY A 88 -12.92 -2.68 7.44
N CYS A 89 -12.62 -3.14 8.67
CA CYS A 89 -11.38 -3.83 9.00
C CYS A 89 -11.53 -5.35 8.94
N LEU A 90 -12.69 -5.83 8.46
CA LEU A 90 -13.01 -7.24 8.30
C LEU A 90 -13.01 -7.98 9.65
N GLY A 91 -13.38 -7.28 10.73
CA GLY A 91 -13.34 -7.80 12.10
C GLY A 91 -11.94 -8.01 12.67
N LEU A 92 -10.91 -7.44 12.01
CA LEU A 92 -9.49 -7.56 12.39
C LEU A 92 -8.87 -6.20 12.72
N GLY A 93 -9.68 -5.22 13.14
CA GLY A 93 -9.19 -3.92 13.55
C GLY A 93 -8.32 -4.01 14.80
N SER A 94 -7.18 -3.31 14.81
CA SER A 94 -6.39 -3.16 16.04
C SER A 94 -7.02 -2.12 16.97
N PRO A 95 -6.69 -2.08 18.28
CA PRO A 95 -7.24 -1.09 19.21
C PRO A 95 -6.99 0.38 18.85
N VAL A 96 -6.00 0.63 17.99
CA VAL A 96 -5.59 1.98 17.57
C VAL A 96 -5.99 2.29 16.12
N GLU A 97 -6.62 1.34 15.43
CA GLU A 97 -7.06 1.50 14.04
C GLU A 97 -8.48 2.04 13.95
N LEU A 98 -8.67 3.03 13.08
CA LEU A 98 -9.99 3.57 12.79
C LEU A 98 -10.66 2.80 11.65
N CYS A 99 -11.49 1.84 12.02
CA CYS A 99 -12.25 1.03 11.08
C CYS A 99 -13.57 1.71 10.70
N LEU A 100 -13.95 1.66 9.42
CA LEU A 100 -15.26 2.09 8.96
C LEU A 100 -16.35 1.29 9.71
N GLN A 101 -17.23 1.98 10.42
CA GLN A 101 -18.31 1.37 11.21
C GLN A 101 -19.50 1.00 10.33
N ALA A 102 -19.27 0.04 9.42
CA ALA A 102 -20.27 -0.47 8.50
C ALA A 102 -20.07 -1.97 8.27
N GLU A 103 -21.18 -2.71 8.29
CA GLU A 103 -21.22 -4.12 7.96
C GLU A 103 -20.64 -4.33 6.55
N THR A 104 -19.63 -5.20 6.45
CA THR A 104 -18.87 -5.42 5.21
C THR A 104 -18.99 -6.89 4.78
N PRO A 105 -19.73 -7.21 3.71
CA PRO A 105 -19.78 -8.57 3.16
C PRO A 105 -18.42 -9.02 2.63
N GLY A 106 -18.14 -10.32 2.75
CA GLY A 106 -16.93 -10.92 2.21
C GLY A 106 -16.76 -12.39 2.55
N TYR A 107 -15.51 -12.84 2.62
CA TYR A 107 -15.19 -14.26 2.80
C TYR A 107 -14.14 -14.50 3.89
N ARG A 108 -14.33 -15.56 4.66
CA ARG A 108 -13.30 -16.21 5.46
C ARG A 108 -12.71 -17.35 4.65
N ILE A 109 -11.43 -17.23 4.28
CA ILE A 109 -10.70 -18.20 3.47
C ILE A 109 -9.72 -18.92 4.37
N THR A 110 -9.72 -20.26 4.35
CA THR A 110 -8.72 -21.10 5.03
C THR A 110 -7.89 -21.81 3.97
N LEU A 111 -6.59 -21.58 3.99
CA LEU A 111 -5.61 -22.22 3.11
C LEU A 111 -4.70 -23.13 3.93
N ALA A 112 -4.28 -24.26 3.37
CA ALA A 112 -3.29 -25.13 3.98
C ALA A 112 -2.01 -25.18 3.13
N ALA A 113 -0.85 -25.08 3.78
CA ALA A 113 0.46 -25.27 3.16
C ALA A 113 1.44 -25.79 4.20
N ASN A 114 2.35 -26.69 3.81
CA ASN A 114 3.36 -27.27 4.72
C ASN A 114 2.80 -27.84 6.04
N GLY A 115 1.58 -28.38 6.02
CA GLY A 115 0.92 -28.93 7.20
C GLY A 115 0.40 -27.90 8.20
N ALA A 116 0.28 -26.63 7.78
CA ALA A 116 -0.22 -25.53 8.58
C ALA A 116 -1.38 -24.81 7.88
N ASP A 117 -2.28 -24.23 8.69
CA ASP A 117 -3.43 -23.47 8.22
C ASP A 117 -3.17 -21.95 8.29
N TYR A 118 -3.63 -21.25 7.26
CA TYR A 118 -3.59 -19.81 7.10
C TYR A 118 -5.00 -19.30 6.86
N VAL A 119 -5.48 -18.42 7.74
CA VAL A 119 -6.85 -17.88 7.67
C VAL A 119 -6.79 -16.43 7.23
N TYR A 120 -7.53 -16.10 6.18
CA TYR A 120 -7.66 -14.76 5.64
C TYR A 120 -9.11 -14.30 5.69
N HIS A 121 -9.31 -13.03 6.00
CA HIS A 121 -10.59 -12.35 5.83
C HIS A 121 -10.46 -11.41 4.63
N THR A 122 -11.49 -11.37 3.80
CA THR A 122 -11.56 -10.49 2.65
C THR A 122 -12.94 -9.85 2.53
N ASN A 123 -13.04 -8.74 1.82
CA ASN A 123 -14.31 -8.21 1.32
C ASN A 123 -14.79 -9.00 0.08
N GLU A 124 -16.02 -8.75 -0.37
CA GLU A 124 -16.67 -9.54 -1.42
C GLU A 124 -15.91 -9.56 -2.76
N ASP A 125 -15.27 -8.45 -3.15
CA ASP A 125 -14.53 -8.34 -4.41
C ASP A 125 -13.05 -8.74 -4.33
N GLY A 126 -12.54 -9.07 -3.14
CA GLY A 126 -11.14 -9.41 -2.95
C GLY A 126 -10.17 -8.23 -2.96
N SER A 127 -10.65 -6.98 -3.04
CA SER A 127 -9.78 -5.79 -3.07
C SER A 127 -9.10 -5.50 -1.74
N GLN A 128 -9.63 -6.03 -0.63
CA GLN A 128 -9.03 -6.00 0.69
C GLN A 128 -8.89 -7.42 1.21
N VAL A 129 -7.68 -7.82 1.59
CA VAL A 129 -7.39 -9.11 2.22
C VAL A 129 -6.54 -8.89 3.46
N ARG A 130 -6.90 -9.55 4.57
CA ARG A 130 -6.18 -9.48 5.85
C ARG A 130 -5.93 -10.86 6.40
N LEU A 131 -4.72 -11.08 6.90
CA LEU A 131 -4.37 -12.29 7.63
C LEU A 131 -5.03 -12.25 9.02
N ALA A 132 -5.91 -13.22 9.28
CA ALA A 132 -6.51 -13.42 10.59
C ALA A 132 -5.62 -14.31 11.47
N SER A 133 -5.10 -15.40 10.90
CA SER A 133 -4.31 -16.39 11.63
C SER A 133 -3.28 -17.05 10.72
N ALA A 134 -2.09 -17.30 11.27
CA ALA A 134 -1.03 -18.11 10.70
C ALA A 134 -0.30 -18.82 11.85
N PRO A 135 0.55 -19.82 11.58
CA PRO A 135 1.47 -20.35 12.59
C PRO A 135 2.28 -19.24 13.23
N GLU A 136 2.53 -19.34 14.53
CA GLU A 136 3.34 -18.37 15.25
C GLU A 136 4.72 -18.25 14.59
N PRO A 137 5.18 -17.02 14.27
CA PRO A 137 6.45 -16.79 13.61
C PRO A 137 7.60 -17.12 14.56
N GLN A 138 8.09 -18.36 14.51
CA GLN A 138 9.34 -18.73 15.18
C GLN A 138 10.51 -18.28 14.30
N LEU A 139 10.95 -17.04 14.46
CA LEU A 139 12.17 -16.51 13.85
C LEU A 139 13.32 -16.58 14.85
N GLU A 140 14.36 -17.32 14.51
CA GLU A 140 15.60 -17.33 15.27
C GLU A 140 16.52 -16.19 14.83
N ASN A 141 17.28 -15.63 15.77
CA ASN A 141 18.30 -14.61 15.50
C ASN A 141 17.75 -13.42 14.70
N VAL A 142 16.69 -12.78 15.21
CA VAL A 142 16.12 -11.57 14.60
C VAL A 142 17.17 -10.44 14.63
N ILE A 143 17.62 -10.06 13.44
CA ILE A 143 18.62 -9.01 13.20
C ILE A 143 17.94 -7.65 13.12
N LEU A 144 16.75 -7.58 12.53
CA LEU A 144 16.04 -6.33 12.33
C LEU A 144 14.58 -6.52 12.72
N GLU A 145 14.07 -5.59 13.52
CA GLU A 145 12.64 -5.47 13.82
C GLU A 145 12.22 -4.03 13.56
N GLY A 146 11.05 -3.82 12.95
CA GLY A 146 10.58 -2.49 12.66
C GLY A 146 9.07 -2.36 12.61
N THR A 147 8.62 -1.13 12.77
CA THR A 147 7.23 -0.71 12.55
C THR A 147 7.17 0.31 11.43
N LEU A 148 6.12 0.24 10.62
CA LEU A 148 5.85 1.12 9.49
C LEU A 148 4.40 1.59 9.62
N ASN A 149 4.22 2.87 9.89
CA ASN A 149 2.95 3.52 10.11
C ASN A 149 2.70 4.48 8.95
N ASP A 150 1.63 4.24 8.22
CA ASP A 150 1.14 5.09 7.14
C ASP A 150 -0.37 5.31 7.28
N GLU A 151 -1.01 5.85 6.24
CA GLU A 151 -2.46 6.07 6.22
C GLU A 151 -3.28 4.76 6.27
N SER A 152 -2.70 3.64 5.87
CA SER A 152 -3.30 2.31 5.92
C SER A 152 -3.17 1.63 7.29
N GLY A 153 -2.41 2.25 8.21
CA GLY A 153 -2.26 1.85 9.60
C GLY A 153 -0.85 1.38 9.95
N CYS A 154 -0.76 0.62 11.05
CA CYS A 154 0.51 0.11 11.57
C CYS A 154 0.82 -1.27 11.01
N ASN A 155 1.97 -1.38 10.35
CA ASN A 155 2.57 -2.61 9.87
C ASN A 155 3.87 -2.90 10.63
N THR A 156 4.27 -4.16 10.67
CA THR A 156 5.51 -4.59 11.33
C THR A 156 6.25 -5.63 10.51
N ILE A 157 7.56 -5.65 10.70
CA ILE A 157 8.51 -6.56 10.07
C ILE A 157 9.53 -7.05 11.10
N GLN A 158 9.83 -8.34 11.06
CA GLN A 158 10.96 -8.97 11.73
C GLN A 158 11.78 -9.73 10.69
N VAL A 159 13.09 -9.59 10.73
CA VAL A 159 14.00 -10.09 9.70
C VAL A 159 15.16 -10.84 10.35
N SER A 160 15.37 -12.06 9.87
CA SER A 160 16.56 -12.88 10.12
C SER A 160 17.41 -12.94 8.84
N ARG A 161 18.46 -13.77 8.79
CA ARG A 161 19.27 -13.92 7.58
C ARG A 161 18.52 -14.51 6.38
N GLU A 162 17.54 -15.38 6.65
CA GLU A 162 16.88 -16.19 5.61
C GLU A 162 15.36 -16.04 5.59
N GLN A 163 14.78 -15.45 6.64
CA GLN A 163 13.33 -15.39 6.83
C GLN A 163 12.90 -14.01 7.29
N ILE A 164 11.67 -13.67 6.91
CA ILE A 164 10.94 -12.49 7.37
C ILE A 164 9.62 -12.95 8.00
N ALA A 165 9.21 -12.30 9.08
CA ALA A 165 7.84 -12.32 9.58
C ALA A 165 7.26 -10.93 9.45
N PHE A 166 6.10 -10.80 8.82
CA PHE A 166 5.50 -9.51 8.54
C PHE A 166 3.99 -9.55 8.68
N GLY A 167 3.41 -8.39 8.91
CA GLY A 167 1.96 -8.25 9.04
C GLY A 167 1.60 -6.91 9.64
N ARG A 168 0.40 -6.83 10.21
CA ARG A 168 -0.07 -5.65 10.92
C ARG A 168 0.38 -5.71 12.37
N CYS A 169 0.55 -4.55 12.98
CA CYS A 169 0.98 -4.48 14.36
C CYS A 169 -0.03 -5.17 15.28
N MET A 170 0.47 -5.91 16.27
CA MET A 170 -0.34 -6.61 17.28
C MET A 170 -1.29 -7.70 16.73
N THR A 171 -1.10 -8.14 15.48
CA THR A 171 -1.86 -9.25 14.87
C THR A 171 -0.96 -10.44 14.57
N SER A 172 -1.55 -11.53 14.06
CA SER A 172 -0.81 -12.64 13.46
C SER A 172 0.13 -12.12 12.37
N LEU A 173 1.37 -12.64 12.33
CA LEU A 173 2.35 -12.35 11.28
C LEU A 173 2.51 -13.55 10.36
N LEU A 174 2.69 -13.29 9.07
CA LEU A 174 3.07 -14.32 8.12
C LEU A 174 4.59 -14.46 8.11
N ARG A 175 5.09 -15.67 8.39
CA ARG A 175 6.50 -16.00 8.22
C ARG A 175 6.75 -16.58 6.83
N VAL A 176 7.68 -15.99 6.10
CA VAL A 176 8.08 -16.40 4.75
C VAL A 176 9.60 -16.40 4.58
N PRO A 177 10.16 -17.20 3.66
CA PRO A 177 11.57 -17.09 3.30
C PRO A 177 11.87 -15.77 2.58
N ILE A 178 13.09 -15.28 2.73
CA ILE A 178 13.66 -14.24 1.86
C ILE A 178 14.08 -14.93 0.57
N LEU A 179 13.29 -14.77 -0.50
CA LEU A 179 13.49 -15.50 -1.75
C LEU A 179 14.58 -14.90 -2.66
N ASP A 180 14.90 -13.61 -2.50
CA ASP A 180 15.95 -12.94 -3.27
C ASP A 180 17.32 -13.08 -2.58
N PRO A 181 18.30 -13.76 -3.19
CA PRO A 181 19.65 -13.90 -2.63
C PRO A 181 20.35 -12.56 -2.40
N ALA A 182 20.03 -11.51 -3.17
CA ALA A 182 20.60 -10.19 -2.95
C ALA A 182 20.14 -9.61 -1.59
N ARG A 183 18.86 -9.78 -1.24
CA ARG A 183 18.34 -9.35 0.07
C ARG A 183 18.97 -10.13 1.22
N GLN A 184 19.21 -11.43 1.03
CA GLN A 184 19.92 -12.24 2.04
C GLN A 184 21.37 -11.75 2.23
N ALA A 185 22.06 -11.40 1.15
CA ALA A 185 23.40 -10.83 1.21
C ALA A 185 23.42 -9.46 1.90
N ASP A 186 22.46 -8.57 1.57
CA ASP A 186 22.34 -7.25 2.18
C ASP A 186 22.20 -7.34 3.71
N ILE A 187 21.27 -8.15 4.23
CA ILE A 187 21.06 -8.25 5.68
C ILE A 187 22.25 -8.89 6.40
N ALA A 188 22.94 -9.84 5.75
CA ALA A 188 24.16 -10.43 6.27
C ALA A 188 25.29 -9.39 6.37
N GLU A 189 25.49 -8.60 5.32
CA GLU A 189 26.50 -7.53 5.29
C GLU A 189 26.20 -6.47 6.34
N PHE A 190 24.94 -6.03 6.46
CA PHE A 190 24.54 -5.06 7.48
C PHE A 190 24.80 -5.60 8.88
N ALA A 191 24.42 -6.86 9.15
CA ALA A 191 24.58 -7.48 10.46
C ALA A 191 26.06 -7.62 10.85
N GLU A 192 26.94 -7.90 9.90
CA GLU A 192 28.38 -8.05 10.14
C GLU A 192 29.11 -6.71 10.24
N THR A 193 28.56 -5.66 9.61
CA THR A 193 29.18 -4.34 9.59
C THR A 193 28.81 -3.51 10.81
N PHE A 194 27.52 -3.42 11.15
CA PHE A 194 27.01 -2.45 12.10
C PHE A 194 26.81 -3.04 13.51
N ALA A 195 27.15 -2.24 14.52
CA ALA A 195 26.78 -2.49 15.92
C ALA A 195 25.26 -2.30 16.13
N PRO A 196 24.67 -2.84 17.21
CA PRO A 196 23.25 -2.65 17.50
C PRO A 196 22.87 -1.19 17.65
N PHE A 197 21.69 -0.81 17.14
CA PHE A 197 21.13 0.54 17.30
C PHE A 197 19.61 0.53 17.25
N SER A 198 19.02 1.63 17.72
CA SER A 198 17.60 1.94 17.53
C SER A 198 17.50 3.26 16.77
N ALA A 199 16.54 3.37 15.85
CA ALA A 199 16.31 4.58 15.07
C ALA A 199 14.82 4.82 14.83
N THR A 200 14.41 6.07 14.78
CA THR A 200 13.07 6.45 14.31
C THR A 200 13.10 6.57 12.78
N ILE A 201 12.12 5.94 12.16
CA ILE A 201 11.88 5.94 10.72
C ILE A 201 11.01 7.14 10.38
N GLU A 202 11.50 7.98 9.47
CA GLU A 202 10.73 9.04 8.81
C GLU A 202 11.09 8.98 7.33
N LEU A 203 10.23 8.35 6.53
CA LEU A 203 10.46 8.05 5.12
C LEU A 203 9.36 8.65 4.25
N GLY A 204 9.69 8.89 2.98
CA GLY A 204 8.75 9.36 1.97
C GLY A 204 8.78 10.86 1.71
N THR A 205 7.67 11.38 1.22
CA THR A 205 7.51 12.76 0.75
C THR A 205 6.42 13.49 1.55
N ALA A 206 6.14 14.74 1.21
CA ALA A 206 5.09 15.52 1.87
C ALA A 206 3.68 14.90 1.75
N THR A 207 3.44 14.02 0.78
CA THR A 207 2.11 13.43 0.50
C THR A 207 2.02 11.94 0.81
N GLU A 208 3.15 11.25 0.96
CA GLU A 208 3.21 9.84 1.31
C GLU A 208 4.33 9.71 2.33
N PHE A 209 3.96 9.66 3.61
CA PHE A 209 4.89 9.73 4.73
C PHE A 209 4.72 8.50 5.60
N VAL A 210 5.82 7.78 5.82
CA VAL A 210 5.86 6.58 6.64
C VAL A 210 6.68 6.89 7.88
N THR A 211 6.13 6.58 9.05
CA THR A 211 6.82 6.73 10.33
C THR A 211 6.94 5.41 11.07
N GLY A 212 7.85 5.32 12.01
CA GLY A 212 7.91 4.17 12.92
C GLY A 212 9.23 4.05 13.61
N ASP A 213 9.53 2.85 14.10
CA ASP A 213 10.74 2.56 14.82
C ASP A 213 11.48 1.40 14.17
N LEU A 214 12.80 1.42 14.27
CA LEU A 214 13.70 0.39 13.82
C LEU A 214 14.58 -0.04 14.98
N GLN A 215 14.58 -1.34 15.29
CA GLN A 215 15.55 -1.98 16.15
C GLN A 215 16.47 -2.85 15.29
N PHE A 216 17.77 -2.59 15.34
CA PHE A 216 18.79 -3.34 14.62
C PHE A 216 19.75 -4.00 15.61
N ASN A 217 19.94 -5.31 15.47
CA ASN A 217 20.71 -6.18 16.35
C ASN A 217 21.88 -6.80 15.57
N GLY A 218 22.71 -5.96 14.96
CA GLY A 218 23.93 -6.40 14.28
C GLY A 218 25.01 -6.88 15.25
N SER A 219 25.95 -7.67 14.73
CA SER A 219 27.13 -8.18 15.45
C SER A 219 28.41 -7.42 15.13
N GLY A 220 28.35 -6.40 14.27
CA GLY A 220 29.51 -5.60 13.87
C GLY A 220 29.94 -4.60 14.93
N GLU A 221 31.03 -3.88 14.64
CA GLU A 221 31.60 -2.86 15.53
C GLU A 221 31.37 -1.43 15.03
N THR A 222 30.89 -1.26 13.80
CA THR A 222 30.72 0.07 13.20
C THR A 222 29.44 0.73 13.71
N GLU A 223 29.55 1.93 14.26
CA GLU A 223 28.37 2.74 14.61
C GLU A 223 27.70 3.29 13.34
N ALA A 224 26.43 2.96 13.13
CA ALA A 224 25.68 3.41 11.95
C ALA A 224 25.36 4.91 12.04
N MET A 225 25.85 5.69 11.06
CA MET A 225 25.48 7.10 10.91
C MET A 225 23.99 7.25 10.55
N PRO A 226 23.35 8.41 10.79
CA PRO A 226 21.93 8.61 10.49
C PRO A 226 21.54 8.30 9.02
N ALA A 227 22.43 8.53 8.06
CA ALA A 227 22.19 8.16 6.67
C ALA A 227 22.17 6.64 6.44
N GLN A 228 23.02 5.89 7.15
CA GLN A 228 23.07 4.43 7.10
C GLN A 228 21.87 3.81 7.83
N GLN A 229 21.45 4.40 8.94
CA GLN A 229 20.22 3.99 9.64
C GLN A 229 19.00 4.14 8.72
N ARG A 230 18.88 5.27 8.01
CA ARG A 230 17.82 5.48 7.01
C ARG A 230 17.91 4.52 5.83
N MET A 231 19.12 4.21 5.35
CA MET A 231 19.34 3.22 4.30
C MET A 231 18.79 1.85 4.71
N ILE A 232 19.10 1.39 5.93
CA ILE A 232 18.61 0.11 6.47
C ILE A 232 17.09 0.15 6.66
N ALA A 233 16.53 1.28 7.10
CA ALA A 233 15.09 1.45 7.23
C ALA A 233 14.35 1.35 5.88
N GLU A 234 14.84 2.01 4.83
CA GLU A 234 14.27 1.91 3.48
C GLU A 234 14.41 0.50 2.90
N TRP A 235 15.56 -0.14 3.15
CA TRP A 235 15.75 -1.53 2.77
C TRP A 235 14.70 -2.45 3.42
N ALA A 236 14.42 -2.28 4.71
CA ALA A 236 13.40 -3.05 5.43
C ALA A 236 11.98 -2.78 4.90
N ARG A 237 11.67 -1.52 4.56
CA ARG A 237 10.39 -1.15 3.95
C ARG A 237 10.19 -1.81 2.58
N LEU A 238 11.22 -1.81 1.73
CA LEU A 238 11.16 -2.48 0.43
C LEU A 238 10.98 -3.99 0.60
N LEU A 239 11.71 -4.61 1.54
CA LEU A 239 11.56 -6.03 1.83
C LEU A 239 10.14 -6.37 2.33
N TRP A 240 9.52 -5.50 3.13
CA TRP A 240 8.12 -5.66 3.56
C TRP A 240 7.14 -5.65 2.38
N LEU A 241 7.30 -4.71 1.44
CA LEU A 241 6.46 -4.62 0.22
C LEU A 241 6.64 -5.83 -0.70
N GLU A 242 7.87 -6.31 -0.85
CA GLU A 242 8.21 -7.52 -1.59
C GLU A 242 7.51 -8.74 -0.96
N ALA A 243 7.65 -8.90 0.36
CA ALA A 243 7.02 -10.00 1.10
C ALA A 243 5.49 -9.92 1.06
N GLN A 244 4.88 -8.73 1.18
CA GLN A 244 3.43 -8.58 1.10
C GLN A 244 2.89 -9.00 -0.27
N SER A 245 3.56 -8.61 -1.36
CA SER A 245 3.13 -8.95 -2.71
C SER A 245 3.47 -10.39 -3.14
N GLY A 246 4.39 -11.05 -2.43
CA GLY A 246 5.03 -12.29 -2.89
C GLY A 246 5.93 -12.09 -4.12
N ARG A 247 6.24 -10.83 -4.49
CA ARG A 247 7.03 -10.47 -5.67
C ARG A 247 8.35 -9.86 -5.23
N PHE A 248 9.45 -10.38 -5.77
CA PHE A 248 10.81 -9.99 -5.43
C PHE A 248 11.64 -9.64 -6.68
N GLY A 249 12.68 -8.82 -6.51
CA GLY A 249 13.62 -8.46 -7.58
C GLY A 249 13.09 -7.47 -8.63
N ALA A 250 13.63 -7.57 -9.86
CA ALA A 250 13.40 -6.63 -10.97
C ALA A 250 11.93 -6.50 -11.45
N SER A 251 11.02 -7.32 -10.94
CA SER A 251 9.58 -7.17 -11.19
C SER A 251 9.01 -5.85 -10.64
N TRP A 252 9.64 -5.27 -9.61
CA TRP A 252 9.32 -3.91 -9.14
C TRP A 252 10.01 -2.83 -9.98
N GLY A 253 11.20 -3.13 -10.51
CA GLY A 253 11.97 -2.21 -11.37
C GLY A 253 11.26 -1.87 -12.69
N LEU A 254 10.50 -2.81 -13.27
CA LEU A 254 9.70 -2.55 -14.47
C LEU A 254 8.47 -1.66 -14.18
N ALA A 255 7.86 -1.75 -13.00
CA ALA A 255 6.75 -0.88 -12.61
C ALA A 255 7.20 0.57 -12.39
N LEU A 256 8.36 0.77 -11.74
CA LEU A 256 8.97 2.09 -11.57
C LEU A 256 9.53 2.66 -12.88
N ALA A 257 10.05 1.82 -13.79
CA ALA A 257 10.51 2.26 -15.11
C ALA A 257 9.36 2.71 -16.04
N TRP A 258 8.15 2.19 -15.84
CA TRP A 258 6.96 2.58 -16.61
C TRP A 258 6.34 3.90 -16.14
N HIS A 259 6.52 4.29 -14.88
CA HIS A 259 6.03 5.58 -14.36
C HIS A 259 6.99 6.77 -14.62
N ARG A 260 7.86 6.66 -15.64
CA ARG A 260 8.60 7.82 -16.16
C ARG A 260 7.76 8.54 -17.22
N GLU A 261 6.67 9.16 -16.81
CA GLU A 261 5.97 10.14 -17.66
C GLU A 261 6.81 11.43 -17.70
N GLY A 262 7.58 11.59 -18.77
CA GLY A 262 8.46 12.74 -18.98
C GLY A 262 9.32 12.55 -20.20
N GLY A 263 8.66 12.51 -21.36
CA GLY A 263 9.27 12.34 -22.67
C GLY A 263 10.24 13.46 -23.03
N ILE A 264 11.41 13.02 -23.50
CA ILE A 264 12.32 13.74 -24.40
C ILE A 264 11.57 14.35 -25.59
N ALA A 265 11.35 15.66 -25.57
CA ALA A 265 11.21 16.48 -26.77
C ALA A 265 11.33 17.96 -26.40
N GLY A 266 12.53 18.49 -26.49
CA GLY A 266 12.76 19.92 -26.42
C GLY A 266 14.04 20.25 -27.16
N PHE A 267 13.98 20.29 -28.49
CA PHE A 267 14.68 21.23 -29.37
C PHE A 267 14.11 21.06 -30.78
N CYS A 268 13.28 22.01 -31.20
CA CYS A 268 13.25 22.48 -32.58
C CYS A 268 14.26 23.64 -32.68
N ASP A 269 14.88 23.81 -33.86
CA ASP A 269 15.92 24.79 -34.25
C ASP A 269 16.11 26.03 -33.36
#